data_AF-A0A497D8X9-F1
#
_entry.id   AF-A0A497D8X9-F1
#
_cell.length_a   1.000
_cell.length_b   1.000
_cell.length_c   1.000
_cell.angle_alpha   90.00
_cell.angle_beta   90.00
_cell.angle_gamma   90.00
#
_symmetry.space_group_name_H-M   'P 1'
#
loop_
_entity.id
_entity.type
_entity.pdbx_description
1 polymer ?
#
loop_
_entity_poly.entity_id
_entity_poly.type
_entity_poly.pdbx_seq_one_letter_code
_entity_poly.pdbx_strand_id
1 'polypeptide(L)'
;KGLNPIIIIRHPKDAIASYYFTRSSADAPLNMLLLKRLTHQYSSYYQLVYKKRASIKIILFDTVTKDESAFIKDMAEWFRLPAMDDATVEARIKSYKDLMKEKEGEKDVRISALPNKRRSKHTGATKEHVENTPDYKSALEIYQKLN
;
A
#
# COMPACT_ATOMS: atom_id res chain seq x y z
N LYS A 1 2.13 -8.37 27.48
CA LYS A 1 2.94 -8.58 26.25
C LYS A 1 2.54 -7.49 25.27
N GLY A 2 3.46 -6.64 24.83
CA GLY A 2 3.17 -5.63 23.82
C GLY A 2 2.75 -6.31 22.51
N LEU A 3 1.81 -5.71 21.78
CA LEU A 3 1.45 -6.19 20.44
C LEU A 3 2.66 -6.04 19.52
N ASN A 4 2.98 -7.09 18.78
CA ASN A 4 4.02 -7.02 17.76
C ASN A 4 3.62 -5.95 16.72
N PRO A 5 4.56 -5.12 16.23
CA PRO A 5 4.28 -4.19 15.14
C PRO A 5 3.73 -4.91 13.92
N ILE A 6 2.82 -4.23 13.22
CA ILE A 6 2.19 -4.71 11.99
C ILE A 6 2.73 -3.91 10.82
N ILE A 7 3.14 -4.61 9.77
CA ILE A 7 3.60 -3.99 8.53
C ILE A 7 2.76 -4.53 7.38
N ILE A 8 2.08 -3.62 6.68
CA ILE A 8 1.40 -3.93 5.43
C ILE A 8 2.38 -3.70 4.29
N ILE A 9 2.63 -4.74 3.50
CA ILE A 9 3.47 -4.67 2.30
C ILE A 9 2.60 -4.78 1.06
N ARG A 10 2.89 -3.92 0.08
CA ARG A 10 2.25 -3.92 -1.24
C ARG A 10 3.29 -4.22 -2.30
N HIS A 11 2.86 -4.81 -3.42
CA HIS A 11 3.72 -5.07 -4.56
C HIS A 11 4.58 -3.82 -4.91
N PRO A 12 5.91 -3.97 -5.11
CA PRO A 12 6.84 -2.84 -5.21
C PRO A 12 6.44 -1.84 -6.28
N LYS A 13 6.03 -2.34 -7.46
CA LYS A 13 5.55 -1.50 -8.57
C LYS A 13 4.45 -0.53 -8.15
N ASP A 14 3.48 -1.01 -7.41
CA ASP A 14 2.32 -0.20 -7.02
C ASP A 14 2.64 0.73 -5.86
N ALA A 15 3.44 0.25 -4.89
CA ALA A 15 3.87 1.04 -3.75
C ALA A 15 4.74 2.23 -4.19
N ILE A 16 5.75 1.98 -5.03
CA ILE A 16 6.69 3.00 -5.50
C ILE A 16 5.96 4.01 -6.40
N ALA A 17 5.13 3.55 -7.36
CA ALA A 17 4.40 4.47 -8.23
C ALA A 17 3.41 5.34 -7.45
N SER A 18 2.71 4.75 -6.47
CA SER A 18 1.82 5.49 -5.57
C SER A 18 2.59 6.53 -4.74
N TYR A 19 3.77 6.17 -4.22
CA TYR A 19 4.57 7.09 -3.41
C TYR A 19 5.20 8.19 -4.26
N TYR A 20 5.63 7.87 -5.49
CA TYR A 20 6.10 8.84 -6.47
C TYR A 20 5.05 9.92 -6.73
N PHE A 21 3.79 9.54 -6.99
CA PHE A 21 2.70 10.50 -7.18
C PHE A 21 2.56 11.49 -6.01
N THR A 22 2.73 11.05 -4.76
CA THR A 22 2.65 11.95 -3.60
C THR A 22 3.87 12.88 -3.43
N ARG A 23 4.98 12.58 -4.12
CA ARG A 23 6.25 13.30 -4.03
C ARG A 23 6.58 14.12 -5.28
N SER A 24 5.86 13.88 -6.38
CA SER A 24 6.01 14.58 -7.66
C SER A 24 4.79 15.45 -7.95
N SER A 25 4.99 16.62 -8.56
CA SER A 25 3.87 17.29 -9.22
C SER A 25 3.38 16.39 -10.37
N ALA A 26 2.07 16.14 -10.43
CA ALA A 26 1.50 15.32 -11.49
C ALA A 26 1.56 15.97 -12.88
N ASP A 27 1.94 17.26 -12.97
CA ASP A 27 2.18 17.95 -14.24
C ASP A 27 3.67 18.03 -14.61
N ALA A 28 4.57 17.57 -13.73
CA ALA A 28 6.00 17.59 -14.01
C ALA A 28 6.42 16.36 -14.84
N PRO A 29 7.43 16.50 -15.71
CA PRO A 29 8.09 15.36 -16.34
C PRO A 29 8.56 14.33 -15.31
N LEU A 30 8.66 13.07 -15.75
CA LEU A 30 9.13 12.00 -14.90
C LEU A 30 10.55 12.26 -14.39
N ASN A 31 10.69 12.34 -13.07
CA ASN A 31 11.97 12.49 -12.40
C ASN A 31 12.59 11.12 -12.12
N MET A 32 13.46 10.68 -13.03
CA MET A 32 14.14 9.39 -12.94
C MET A 32 15.05 9.26 -11.71
N LEU A 33 15.63 10.36 -11.21
CA LEU A 33 16.46 10.35 -10.00
C LEU A 33 15.60 10.09 -8.75
N LEU A 34 14.45 10.75 -8.66
CA LEU A 34 13.49 10.50 -7.59
C LEU A 34 12.99 9.05 -7.66
N LEU A 35 12.62 8.56 -8.84
CA LEU A 35 12.14 7.18 -9.00
C LEU A 35 13.17 6.15 -8.53
N LYS A 36 14.43 6.29 -8.97
CA LYS A 36 15.54 5.44 -8.49
C LYS A 36 15.70 5.48 -6.98
N ARG A 37 15.68 6.68 -6.37
CA ARG A 37 15.76 6.85 -4.92
C ARG A 37 14.60 6.14 -4.20
N LEU A 38 13.37 6.26 -4.70
CA LEU A 38 12.20 5.63 -4.09
C LEU A 38 12.26 4.10 -4.20
N THR A 39 12.72 3.55 -5.33
CA THR A 39 12.95 2.10 -5.46
C THR A 39 13.98 1.61 -4.45
N HIS A 40 15.11 2.30 -4.32
CA HIS A 40 16.15 1.97 -3.35
C HIS A 40 15.66 2.03 -1.89
N GLN A 41 14.85 3.04 -1.56
CA GLN A 41 14.25 3.18 -0.24
C GLN A 41 13.28 2.03 0.08
N TYR A 42 12.49 1.59 -0.90
CA TYR A 42 11.61 0.44 -0.74
C TYR A 42 12.42 -0.82 -0.41
N SER A 43 13.42 -1.16 -1.22
CA SER A 43 14.21 -2.38 -1.02
C SER A 43 14.93 -2.37 0.34
N SER A 44 15.57 -1.25 0.68
CA SER A 44 16.30 -1.09 1.95
C SER A 44 15.39 -1.22 3.17
N TYR A 45 14.22 -0.58 3.15
CA TYR A 45 13.27 -0.67 4.26
C TYR A 45 12.75 -2.09 4.43
N TYR A 46 12.30 -2.74 3.37
CA TYR A 46 11.74 -4.09 3.48
C TYR A 46 12.82 -5.15 3.76
N GLN A 47 14.09 -4.88 3.44
CA GLN A 47 15.20 -5.72 3.88
C GLN A 47 15.40 -5.65 5.41
N LEU A 48 15.22 -4.48 6.02
CA LEU A 48 15.19 -4.34 7.49
C LEU A 48 14.00 -5.09 8.09
N VAL A 49 12.82 -4.98 7.48
CA VAL A 49 11.60 -5.70 7.90
C VAL A 49 11.84 -7.21 7.86
N TYR A 50 12.39 -7.73 6.77
CA TYR A 50 12.69 -9.16 6.63
C TYR A 50 13.65 -9.67 7.70
N LYS A 51 14.69 -8.90 8.04
CA LYS A 51 15.62 -9.25 9.15
C LYS A 51 14.92 -9.33 10.51
N LYS A 52 13.84 -8.56 10.71
CA LYS A 52 13.07 -8.50 11.96
C LYS A 52 11.74 -9.26 11.90
N ARG A 53 11.49 -10.06 10.86
CA ARG A 53 10.18 -10.70 10.61
C ARG A 53 9.69 -11.60 11.75
N ALA A 54 10.59 -12.15 12.57
CA ALA A 54 10.22 -12.96 13.74
C ALA A 54 9.44 -12.16 14.82
N SER A 55 9.59 -10.84 14.84
CA SER A 55 8.93 -9.95 15.80
C SER A 55 7.90 -9.01 15.15
N ILE A 56 7.54 -9.23 13.88
CA ILE A 56 6.66 -8.35 13.10
C ILE A 56 5.55 -9.20 12.49
N LYS A 57 4.29 -8.76 12.59
CA LYS A 57 3.21 -9.34 11.77
C LYS A 57 3.22 -8.66 10.40
N ILE A 58 3.44 -9.45 9.36
CA ILE A 58 3.50 -8.95 7.98
C ILE A 58 2.20 -9.32 7.29
N ILE A 59 1.59 -8.34 6.62
CA ILE A 59 0.30 -8.47 5.94
C ILE A 59 0.50 -8.04 4.49
N LEU A 60 0.12 -8.91 3.56
CA LEU A 60 0.12 -8.56 2.15
C LEU A 60 -1.12 -7.74 1.83
N PHE A 61 -0.92 -6.59 1.21
CA PHE A 61 -2.01 -5.72 0.77
C PHE A 61 -2.99 -6.44 -0.15
N ASP A 62 -2.48 -7.31 -1.04
CA ASP A 62 -3.31 -8.03 -2.00
C ASP A 62 -4.27 -9.02 -1.31
N THR A 63 -3.89 -9.57 -0.15
CA THR A 63 -4.76 -10.41 0.67
C THR A 63 -5.91 -9.60 1.26
N VAL A 64 -5.64 -8.38 1.72
CA VAL A 64 -6.67 -7.45 2.24
C VAL A 64 -7.73 -7.16 1.18
N THR A 65 -7.30 -6.98 -0.08
CA THR A 65 -8.23 -6.63 -1.17
C THR A 65 -9.03 -7.80 -1.72
N LYS A 66 -8.60 -9.05 -1.48
CA LYS A 66 -9.30 -10.26 -1.97
C LYS A 66 -10.50 -10.60 -1.10
N ASP A 67 -10.34 -10.49 0.22
CA ASP A 67 -11.40 -10.77 1.19
C ASP A 67 -11.29 -9.81 2.38
N GLU A 68 -11.89 -8.63 2.22
CA GLU A 68 -11.88 -7.57 3.22
C GLU A 68 -12.57 -8.01 4.51
N SER A 69 -13.61 -8.85 4.42
CA SER A 69 -14.39 -9.32 5.56
C SER A 69 -13.60 -10.30 6.41
N ALA A 70 -12.98 -11.31 5.79
CA ALA A 70 -12.10 -12.24 6.50
C ALA A 70 -10.93 -11.50 7.13
N PHE A 71 -10.32 -10.56 6.40
CA PHE A 71 -9.21 -9.76 6.93
C PHE A 71 -9.61 -8.96 8.18
N ILE A 72 -10.76 -8.30 8.17
CA ILE A 72 -11.22 -7.51 9.33
C ILE A 72 -11.46 -8.41 10.54
N LYS A 73 -12.04 -9.61 10.34
CA LYS A 73 -12.27 -10.58 11.42
C LYS A 73 -10.96 -11.12 11.98
N ASP A 74 -10.02 -11.52 11.13
CA ASP A 74 -8.68 -11.98 11.54
C ASP A 74 -7.94 -10.91 12.34
N MET A 75 -8.04 -9.64 11.92
CA MET A 75 -7.44 -8.52 12.63
C MET A 75 -8.11 -8.26 13.99
N ALA A 76 -9.43 -8.41 14.06
CA ALA A 76 -10.16 -8.28 15.31
C ALA A 76 -9.74 -9.34 16.32
N GLU A 77 -9.61 -10.59 15.88
CA GLU A 77 -9.09 -11.69 16.70
C GLU A 77 -7.65 -11.42 17.15
N TRP A 78 -6.78 -10.99 16.23
CA TRP A 78 -5.39 -10.66 16.54
C TRP A 78 -5.27 -9.57 17.61
N PHE A 79 -6.12 -8.54 17.54
CA PHE A 79 -6.19 -7.47 18.53
C PHE A 79 -7.00 -7.84 19.77
N ARG A 80 -7.57 -9.05 19.84
CA ARG A 80 -8.45 -9.51 20.93
C ARG A 80 -9.66 -8.60 21.13
N LEU A 81 -10.18 -8.09 20.03
CA LEU A 81 -11.44 -7.35 20.00
C LEU A 81 -12.61 -8.35 20.02
N PRO A 82 -13.80 -7.91 20.47
CA PRO A 82 -15.00 -8.74 20.38
C PRO A 82 -15.23 -9.23 18.95
N ALA A 83 -15.71 -10.48 18.83
CA ALA A 83 -16.09 -11.03 17.54
C ALA A 83 -17.15 -10.13 16.89
N MET A 84 -16.96 -9.83 15.61
CA MET A 84 -17.93 -9.08 14.82
C MET A 84 -18.71 -10.06 13.95
N ASP A 85 -20.02 -9.91 13.95
CA ASP A 85 -20.88 -10.62 13.01
C ASP A 85 -20.70 -10.08 11.57
N ASP A 86 -21.08 -10.91 10.60
CA ASP A 86 -20.90 -10.66 9.18
C ASP A 86 -21.61 -9.37 8.73
N ALA A 87 -22.83 -9.14 9.22
CA ALA A 87 -23.60 -7.95 8.86
C ALA A 87 -22.93 -6.66 9.34
N THR A 88 -22.36 -6.68 10.55
CA THR A 88 -21.59 -5.57 11.12
C THR A 88 -20.34 -5.29 10.27
N VAL A 89 -19.61 -6.32 9.86
CA VAL A 89 -18.40 -6.17 9.03
C VAL A 89 -18.75 -5.59 7.66
N GLU A 90 -19.76 -6.15 6.99
CA GLU A 90 -20.22 -5.67 5.69
C GLU A 90 -20.70 -4.22 5.73
N ALA A 91 -21.47 -3.84 6.77
CA ALA A 91 -21.94 -2.48 6.95
C ALA A 91 -20.78 -1.49 7.10
N ARG A 92 -19.72 -1.86 7.83
CA ARG A 92 -18.52 -1.02 8.00
C ARG A 92 -17.72 -0.88 6.71
N ILE A 93 -17.51 -1.98 5.98
CA ILE A 93 -16.83 -1.96 4.67
C ILE A 93 -17.60 -1.04 3.71
N LYS A 94 -18.92 -1.20 3.64
CA LYS A 94 -19.78 -0.38 2.78
C LYS A 94 -19.70 1.09 3.14
N SER A 95 -19.88 1.43 4.42
CA SER A 95 -19.79 2.81 4.91
C SER A 95 -18.45 3.46 4.56
N TYR A 96 -17.34 2.73 4.72
CA TYR A 96 -16.02 3.22 4.32
C TYR A 96 -15.91 3.45 2.81
N LYS A 97 -16.39 2.51 1.99
CA LYS A 97 -16.38 2.65 0.52
C LYS A 97 -17.21 3.83 0.04
N ASP A 98 -18.37 4.06 0.65
CA ASP A 98 -19.25 5.18 0.31
C ASP A 98 -18.59 6.52 0.69
N LEU A 99 -17.99 6.61 1.88
CA LEU A 99 -17.20 7.78 2.31
C LEU A 99 -16.02 8.05 1.35
N MET A 100 -15.33 7.00 0.91
CA MET A 100 -14.20 7.16 -0.02
C MET A 100 -14.67 7.71 -1.36
N LYS A 101 -15.80 7.22 -1.91
CA LYS A 101 -16.41 7.74 -3.15
C LYS A 101 -16.82 9.20 -3.04
N GLU A 102 -17.44 9.57 -1.92
CA GLU A 102 -17.83 10.96 -1.64
C GLU A 102 -16.60 11.88 -1.70
N LYS A 103 -15.51 11.47 -1.03
CA LYS A 103 -14.27 12.23 -1.00
C LYS A 103 -13.50 12.25 -2.32
N GLU A 104 -13.77 11.36 -3.28
CA GLU A 104 -13.17 11.46 -4.62
C GLU A 104 -13.63 12.71 -5.38
N GLY A 105 -14.82 13.26 -5.03
CA GLY A 105 -15.39 14.46 -5.64
C GLY A 105 -14.77 15.77 -5.17
N GLU A 106 -14.08 15.77 -4.03
CA GLU A 106 -13.45 16.94 -3.42
C GLU A 106 -12.07 17.19 -4.07
N LYS A 107 -12.12 17.89 -5.19
CA LYS A 107 -11.10 18.04 -6.24
C LYS A 107 -9.78 18.77 -5.89
N ASP A 108 -9.48 19.06 -4.64
CA ASP A 108 -8.34 19.93 -4.31
C ASP A 108 -7.26 19.27 -3.46
N VAL A 109 -6.91 18.03 -3.79
CA VAL A 109 -5.81 17.39 -3.09
C VAL A 109 -4.69 17.01 -4.03
N ARG A 110 -3.85 18.01 -4.28
CA ARG A 110 -2.50 17.87 -4.86
C ARG A 110 -1.62 16.86 -4.11
N ILE A 111 -2.06 16.34 -2.95
CA ILE A 111 -1.29 15.48 -2.03
C ILE A 111 -2.17 14.34 -1.42
N SER A 112 -3.40 14.06 -1.89
CA SER A 112 -4.22 13.05 -1.20
C SER A 112 -3.84 11.61 -1.54
N ALA A 113 -3.88 10.76 -0.52
CA ALA A 113 -3.89 9.31 -0.64
C ALA A 113 -5.25 8.73 -1.07
N LEU A 114 -6.24 9.56 -1.38
CA LEU A 114 -7.54 9.15 -1.94
C LEU A 114 -7.40 8.75 -3.43
N PRO A 115 -8.26 7.86 -3.94
CA PRO A 115 -8.31 7.56 -5.37
C PRO A 115 -8.88 8.75 -6.14
N ASN A 116 -8.32 9.04 -7.31
CA ASN A 116 -8.88 9.99 -8.26
C ASN A 116 -8.35 9.69 -9.68
N LYS A 117 -9.05 10.19 -10.71
CA LYS A 117 -8.70 9.91 -12.13
C LYS A 117 -7.27 10.32 -12.48
N ARG A 118 -6.79 11.46 -11.96
CA ARG A 118 -5.44 11.98 -12.20
C ARG A 118 -4.37 11.05 -11.64
N ARG A 119 -4.57 10.56 -10.41
CA ARG A 119 -3.70 9.59 -9.75
C ARG A 119 -3.64 8.27 -10.52
N SER A 120 -4.79 7.75 -10.95
CA SER A 120 -4.83 6.51 -11.72
C SER A 120 -4.00 6.61 -13.01
N LYS A 121 -4.20 7.68 -13.79
CA LYS A 121 -3.44 7.94 -15.03
C LYS A 121 -1.94 8.11 -14.78
N HIS A 122 -1.55 8.90 -13.78
CA HIS A 122 -0.14 9.14 -13.43
C HIS A 122 0.57 7.88 -12.93
N THR A 123 -0.13 7.11 -12.09
CA THR A 123 0.41 5.86 -11.53
C THR A 123 0.62 4.85 -12.65
N GLY A 124 -0.30 4.75 -13.63
CA GLY A 124 -0.15 3.87 -14.80
C GLY A 124 1.16 4.08 -15.54
N ALA A 125 1.43 5.32 -15.98
CA ALA A 125 2.67 5.66 -16.69
C ALA A 125 3.93 5.44 -15.82
N THR A 126 3.87 5.78 -14.53
CA THR A 126 5.03 5.62 -13.62
C THR A 126 5.40 4.15 -13.41
N LYS A 127 4.43 3.23 -13.39
CA LYS A 127 4.65 1.80 -13.13
C LYS A 127 5.60 1.16 -14.14
N GLU A 128 5.47 1.49 -15.42
CA GLU A 128 6.35 0.95 -16.48
C GLU A 128 7.82 1.38 -16.26
N HIS A 129 8.02 2.60 -15.77
CA HIS A 129 9.37 3.10 -15.48
C HIS A 129 9.96 2.51 -14.20
N VAL A 130 9.13 2.15 -13.21
CA VAL A 130 9.59 1.49 -11.98
C VAL A 130 10.29 0.17 -12.32
N GLU A 131 9.70 -0.63 -13.21
CA GLU A 131 10.23 -1.94 -13.60
C GLU A 131 11.62 -1.85 -14.24
N ASN A 132 11.91 -0.73 -14.87
CA ASN A 132 13.19 -0.44 -15.54
C ASN A 132 14.25 0.19 -14.62
N THR A 133 13.96 0.37 -13.32
CA THR A 133 14.96 0.88 -12.37
C THR A 133 15.93 -0.23 -11.93
N PRO A 134 17.24 0.06 -11.74
CA PRO A 134 18.24 -0.95 -11.38
C PRO A 134 17.90 -1.78 -10.14
N ASP A 135 17.25 -1.16 -9.15
CA ASP A 135 16.93 -1.79 -7.87
C ASP A 135 15.57 -2.51 -7.87
N TYR A 136 14.83 -2.50 -8.98
CA TYR A 136 13.49 -3.09 -9.02
C TYR A 136 13.51 -4.61 -8.79
N LYS A 137 14.49 -5.30 -9.37
CA LYS A 137 14.68 -6.74 -9.15
C LYS A 137 14.86 -7.05 -7.66
N SER A 138 15.73 -6.29 -6.97
CA SER A 138 15.94 -6.41 -5.53
C SER A 138 14.68 -6.12 -4.72
N ALA A 139 13.89 -5.12 -5.12
CA ALA A 139 12.60 -4.79 -4.51
C ALA A 139 11.56 -5.91 -4.70
N LEU A 140 11.57 -6.58 -5.85
CA LEU A 140 10.69 -7.73 -6.13
C LEU A 140 11.11 -8.96 -5.34
N GLU A 141 12.40 -9.27 -5.29
CA GLU A 141 12.94 -10.40 -4.52
C GLU A 141 12.64 -10.27 -3.01
N ILE A 142 12.75 -9.06 -2.44
CA ILE A 142 12.43 -8.86 -1.02
C ILE A 142 10.92 -8.98 -0.77
N TYR A 143 10.08 -8.50 -1.69
CA TYR A 143 8.63 -8.69 -1.62
C TYR A 143 8.26 -10.18 -1.66
N GLN A 144 8.86 -10.95 -2.57
CA GLN A 144 8.65 -12.41 -2.66
C GLN A 144 9.09 -13.17 -1.42
N LYS A 145 10.16 -12.73 -0.74
CA LYS A 145 10.62 -13.32 0.54
C LYS A 145 9.72 -12.99 1.73
N LEU A 146 8.87 -11.98 1.59
CA LEU A 146 7.95 -11.48 2.62
C LEU A 146 6.50 -11.93 2.42
N ASN A 147 6.21 -12.49 1.24
CA ASN A 147 5.00 -13.23 0.91
C ASN A 147 5.14 -14.67 1.40
#